data_AF-A0A480ACN5-F1
#
_entry.id   AF-A0A480ACN5-F1
#
_cell.length_a   1.000
_cell.length_b   1.000
_cell.length_c   1.000
_cell.angle_alpha   90.00
_cell.angle_beta   90.00
_cell.angle_gamma   90.00
#
_symmetry.space_group_name_H-M   'P 1'
#
loop_
_entity.id
_entity.type
_entity.pdbx_description
1 polymer ?
#
loop_
_entity_poly.entity_id
_entity_poly.type
_entity_poly.pdbx_seq_one_letter_code
_entity_poly.pdbx_strand_id
1 'polypeptide(L)'
;MTPKTSLANSILDLNQITQPIIGETCHQIAFSYGDELLLDFGEMTAYNHPRLAHLRKGSWQLSTRATPWYLMLGDNIFSHSYMYANYQNAAELAKIPLQYLENKKLTNFALGGNHNFKLTLSFEDHYELILEPDLEDDSGLAYWELMMPNEQILIVRPGLFWECKSIHEPY
;
A
#
# COMPACT_ATOMS: atom_id res chain seq x y z
N MET A 1 -2.61 -7.45 30.27
CA MET A 1 -2.06 -8.38 29.26
C MET A 1 -3.02 -8.38 28.08
N THR A 2 -2.72 -7.58 27.06
CA THR A 2 -3.37 -7.73 25.75
C THR A 2 -2.90 -9.04 25.13
N PRO A 3 -3.78 -9.86 24.56
CA PRO A 3 -3.37 -11.09 23.93
C PRO A 3 -2.52 -10.75 22.70
N LYS A 4 -1.31 -11.30 22.62
CA LYS A 4 -0.53 -11.37 21.38
C LYS A 4 -1.30 -12.26 20.42
N THR A 5 -1.98 -11.68 19.45
CA THR A 5 -2.64 -12.44 18.39
C THR A 5 -1.86 -12.23 17.09
N SER A 6 -0.67 -12.83 16.98
CA SER A 6 -0.07 -12.99 15.65
C SER A 6 -0.83 -14.11 14.96
N LEU A 7 -1.74 -13.78 14.04
CA LEU A 7 -2.23 -14.75 13.06
C LEU A 7 -1.07 -15.09 12.14
N ALA A 8 -0.58 -16.33 12.20
CA ALA A 8 0.53 -16.78 11.37
C ALA A 8 0.02 -17.48 10.12
N ASN A 9 0.45 -16.97 8.96
CA ASN A 9 0.72 -17.72 7.72
C ASN A 9 -0.42 -18.54 7.09
N SER A 10 -1.62 -17.97 6.93
CA SER A 10 -2.55 -18.45 5.88
C SER A 10 -3.05 -17.31 4.98
N ILE A 11 -3.11 -17.57 3.66
CA ILE A 11 -3.63 -16.59 2.67
C ILE A 11 -5.10 -16.26 2.95
N LEU A 12 -5.86 -17.21 3.50
CA LEU A 12 -7.25 -17.02 3.91
C LEU A 12 -7.39 -15.95 4.99
N ASP A 13 -6.44 -15.87 5.93
CA ASP A 13 -6.45 -14.84 6.99
C ASP A 13 -6.15 -13.46 6.43
N LEU A 14 -5.29 -13.37 5.42
CA LEU A 14 -4.90 -12.10 4.81
C LEU A 14 -6.03 -11.46 4.00
N ASN A 15 -6.78 -12.29 3.26
CA ASN A 15 -7.99 -11.85 2.60
C ASN A 15 -9.00 -11.33 3.62
N GLN A 16 -9.21 -12.03 4.75
CA GLN A 16 -10.13 -11.55 5.79
C GLN A 16 -9.70 -10.22 6.41
N ILE A 17 -8.39 -10.00 6.60
CA ILE A 17 -7.84 -8.74 7.11
C ILE A 17 -8.06 -7.58 6.13
N THR A 18 -7.93 -7.85 4.83
CA THR A 18 -7.96 -6.83 3.78
C THR A 18 -9.34 -6.60 3.18
N GLN A 19 -10.28 -7.55 3.28
CA GLN A 19 -11.66 -7.39 2.79
C GLN A 19 -12.33 -6.07 3.21
N PRO A 20 -12.18 -5.56 4.45
CA PRO A 20 -12.87 -4.34 4.86
C PRO A 20 -12.42 -3.06 4.15
N ILE A 21 -11.26 -3.03 3.46
CA ILE A 21 -10.85 -1.87 2.67
C ILE A 21 -11.58 -1.80 1.30
N ILE A 22 -12.20 -2.90 0.87
CA ILE A 22 -12.89 -2.95 -0.42
C ILE A 22 -14.14 -2.07 -0.37
N GLY A 23 -14.28 -1.21 -1.39
CA GLY A 23 -15.32 -0.20 -1.49
C GLY A 23 -14.91 1.17 -0.93
N GLU A 24 -13.80 1.26 -0.19
CA GLU A 24 -13.25 2.53 0.27
C GLU A 24 -12.71 3.35 -0.91
N THR A 25 -12.86 4.67 -0.82
CA THR A 25 -12.34 5.60 -1.82
C THR A 25 -10.87 5.89 -1.53
N CYS A 26 -10.00 5.79 -2.54
CA CYS A 26 -8.66 6.32 -2.46
C CYS A 26 -8.72 7.84 -2.55
N HIS A 27 -8.45 8.54 -1.46
CA HIS A 27 -8.57 10.00 -1.42
C HIS A 27 -7.30 10.73 -1.79
N GLN A 28 -6.15 10.10 -1.57
CA GLN A 28 -4.86 10.74 -1.75
C GLN A 28 -3.81 9.73 -2.15
N ILE A 29 -2.99 10.15 -3.11
CA ILE A 29 -1.73 9.49 -3.45
C ILE A 29 -0.59 10.46 -3.19
N ALA A 30 0.43 9.97 -2.48
CA ALA A 30 1.61 10.73 -2.14
C ALA A 30 2.87 9.88 -2.27
N PHE A 31 4.00 10.56 -2.30
CA PHE A 31 5.30 9.94 -2.07
C PHE A 31 5.85 10.50 -0.76
N SER A 32 6.31 9.62 0.14
CA SER A 32 7.03 10.02 1.36
C SER A 32 8.54 9.98 1.14
N TYR A 33 9.28 10.22 2.23
CA TYR A 33 10.74 10.15 2.24
C TYR A 33 11.22 8.79 1.70
N GLY A 34 12.24 8.83 0.82
CA GLY A 34 12.74 7.62 0.16
C GLY A 34 11.90 7.15 -1.04
N ASP A 35 11.08 8.04 -1.61
CA ASP A 35 10.19 7.77 -2.75
C ASP A 35 9.22 6.60 -2.52
N GLU A 36 8.83 6.41 -1.25
CA GLU A 36 7.83 5.40 -0.88
C GLU A 36 6.44 5.88 -1.30
N LEU A 37 5.74 5.07 -2.09
CA LEU A 37 4.39 5.37 -2.53
C LEU A 37 3.39 5.13 -1.39
N LEU A 38 2.56 6.13 -1.13
CA LEU A 38 1.53 6.15 -0.11
C LEU A 38 0.15 6.28 -0.74
N LEU A 39 -0.79 5.45 -0.31
CA LEU A 39 -2.19 5.51 -0.70
C LEU A 39 -3.07 5.59 0.56
N ASP A 40 -3.85 6.66 0.67
CA ASP A 40 -4.82 6.85 1.75
C ASP A 40 -6.23 6.51 1.28
N PHE A 41 -6.92 5.66 2.04
CA PHE A 41 -8.30 5.27 1.77
C PHE A 41 -9.24 5.57 2.94
N GLY A 42 -10.53 5.73 2.62
CA GLY A 42 -11.61 5.88 3.58
C GLY A 42 -11.64 7.24 4.27
N GLU A 43 -12.12 7.28 5.52
CA GLU A 43 -12.32 8.56 6.23
C GLU A 43 -10.98 9.31 6.42
N MET A 44 -10.92 10.52 5.87
CA MET A 44 -9.73 11.37 6.01
C MET A 44 -9.75 12.15 7.32
N THR A 45 -8.76 11.91 8.17
CA THR A 45 -8.59 12.57 9.47
C THR A 45 -7.29 13.37 9.52
N ALA A 46 -7.22 14.40 10.36
CA ALA A 46 -5.97 15.12 10.59
C ALA A 46 -5.01 14.26 11.43
N TYR A 47 -3.69 14.44 11.24
CA TYR A 47 -2.73 13.80 12.14
C TYR A 47 -2.84 14.34 13.57
N ASN A 48 -2.71 13.45 14.55
CA ASN A 48 -2.77 13.81 15.98
C ASN A 48 -1.60 14.69 16.43
N HIS A 49 -0.46 14.61 15.76
CA HIS A 49 0.72 15.38 16.15
C HIS A 49 0.57 16.85 15.71
N PRO A 50 0.75 17.85 16.61
CA PRO A 50 0.47 19.25 16.29
C PRO A 50 1.20 19.80 15.06
N ARG A 51 2.45 19.37 14.84
CA ARG A 51 3.23 19.79 13.65
C ARG A 51 2.69 19.24 12.33
N LEU A 52 1.92 18.15 12.37
CA LEU A 52 1.36 17.47 11.21
C LEU A 52 -0.16 17.68 11.10
N ALA A 53 -0.78 18.46 11.98
CA ALA A 53 -2.23 18.67 12.01
C ALA A 53 -2.79 19.33 10.73
N HIS A 54 -1.93 19.94 9.91
CA HIS A 54 -2.27 20.49 8.60
C HIS A 54 -2.33 19.41 7.50
N LEU A 55 -1.77 18.23 7.75
CA LEU A 55 -1.82 17.07 6.87
C LEU A 55 -3.01 16.19 7.26
N ARG A 56 -3.52 15.47 6.27
CA ARG A 56 -4.59 14.48 6.43
C ARG A 56 -4.09 13.10 6.07
N LYS A 57 -4.79 12.11 6.61
CA LYS A 57 -4.46 10.71 6.48
C LYS A 57 -5.74 9.88 6.41
N GLY A 58 -5.74 8.83 5.61
CA GLY A 58 -6.85 7.90 5.51
C GLY A 58 -7.00 7.07 6.78
N SER A 59 -8.20 6.51 6.97
CA SER A 59 -8.45 5.49 7.99
C SER A 59 -7.71 4.19 7.66
N TRP A 60 -7.44 3.95 6.36
CA TRP A 60 -6.51 2.96 5.85
C TRP A 60 -5.35 3.64 5.14
N GLN A 61 -4.12 3.17 5.39
CA GLN A 61 -2.91 3.73 4.77
C GLN A 61 -2.04 2.60 4.27
N LEU A 62 -1.86 2.54 2.95
CA LEU A 62 -0.94 1.60 2.33
C LEU A 62 0.36 2.33 2.01
N SER A 63 1.46 1.87 2.60
CA SER A 63 2.81 2.34 2.32
C SER A 63 3.57 1.25 1.58
N THR A 64 4.09 1.55 0.41
CA THR A 64 4.80 0.57 -0.43
C THR A 64 6.26 1.00 -0.54
N ARG A 65 7.11 0.42 0.30
CA ARG A 65 8.52 0.80 0.33
C ARG A 65 9.21 0.19 -0.88
N ALA A 66 9.91 1.03 -1.65
CA ALA A 66 10.83 0.64 -2.72
C ALA A 66 10.29 -0.38 -3.75
N THR A 67 8.97 -0.54 -3.85
CA THR A 67 8.37 -1.59 -4.67
C THR A 67 8.11 -1.04 -6.07
N PRO A 68 8.74 -1.58 -7.13
CA PRO A 68 8.35 -1.31 -8.50
C PRO A 68 6.84 -1.38 -8.68
N TRP A 69 6.29 -0.39 -9.37
CA TRP A 69 4.85 -0.31 -9.57
C TRP A 69 4.52 -0.16 -11.05
N TYR A 70 3.38 -0.73 -11.43
CA TYR A 70 2.79 -0.66 -12.75
C TYR A 70 1.34 -0.21 -12.59
N LEU A 71 0.98 0.84 -13.32
CA LEU A 71 -0.40 1.29 -13.44
C LEU A 71 -0.95 0.78 -14.77
N MET A 72 -1.98 -0.05 -14.69
CA MET A 72 -2.71 -0.61 -15.82
C MET A 72 -4.02 0.15 -16.04
N LEU A 73 -4.45 0.22 -17.30
CA LEU A 73 -5.80 0.62 -17.70
C LEU A 73 -6.36 -0.43 -18.66
N GLY A 74 -7.26 -1.27 -18.16
CA GLY A 74 -7.59 -2.54 -18.82
C GLY A 74 -6.33 -3.38 -19.01
N ASP A 75 -6.11 -3.91 -20.22
CA ASP A 75 -4.96 -4.77 -20.53
C ASP A 75 -3.67 -4.01 -20.88
N ASN A 76 -3.68 -2.67 -20.82
CA ASN A 76 -2.55 -1.84 -21.25
C ASN A 76 -1.79 -1.24 -20.07
N ILE A 77 -0.46 -1.27 -20.15
CA ILE A 77 0.40 -0.52 -19.21
C ILE A 77 0.23 0.97 -19.52
N PHE A 78 -0.33 1.70 -18.55
CA PHE A 78 -0.54 3.14 -18.64
C PHE A 78 0.69 3.91 -18.13
N SER A 79 1.34 3.45 -17.06
CA SER A 79 2.57 4.02 -16.52
C SER A 79 3.29 2.99 -15.64
N HIS A 80 4.61 3.14 -15.43
CA HIS A 80 5.35 2.33 -14.46
C HIS A 80 6.55 3.08 -13.86
N SER A 81 7.02 2.66 -12.70
CA SER A 81 8.09 3.33 -11.93
C SER A 81 9.37 3.55 -12.75
N TYR A 82 9.81 2.55 -13.54
CA TYR A 82 11.05 2.66 -14.34
C TYR A 82 11.05 3.76 -15.41
N MET A 83 9.87 4.28 -15.82
CA MET A 83 9.82 5.42 -16.74
C MET A 83 10.48 6.68 -16.14
N TYR A 84 10.52 6.77 -14.80
CA TYR A 84 10.94 7.96 -14.09
C TYR A 84 12.34 7.86 -13.47
N ALA A 85 12.97 6.68 -13.51
CA ALA A 85 14.22 6.39 -12.77
C ALA A 85 15.41 7.32 -13.07
N ASN A 86 15.42 7.98 -14.22
CA ASN A 86 16.51 8.88 -14.63
C ASN A 86 16.21 10.37 -14.40
N TYR A 87 15.06 10.72 -13.82
CA TYR A 87 14.66 12.10 -13.57
C TYR A 87 14.98 12.52 -12.14
N GLN A 88 15.54 13.73 -11.96
CA GLN A 88 15.78 14.29 -10.63
C GLN A 88 14.50 14.52 -9.82
N ASN A 89 13.37 14.73 -10.51
CA ASN A 89 12.05 14.89 -9.94
C ASN A 89 11.14 13.68 -10.22
N ALA A 90 11.71 12.46 -10.17
CA ALA A 90 11.02 11.21 -10.48
C ALA A 90 9.68 11.07 -9.75
N ALA A 91 9.63 11.32 -8.44
CA ALA A 91 8.41 11.21 -7.63
C ALA A 91 7.29 12.17 -8.06
N GLU A 92 7.64 13.42 -8.40
CA GLU A 92 6.66 14.41 -8.87
C GLU A 92 6.06 13.99 -10.22
N LEU A 93 6.89 13.49 -11.14
CA LEU A 93 6.45 13.02 -12.45
C LEU A 93 5.63 11.73 -12.35
N ALA A 94 6.07 10.78 -11.51
CA ALA A 94 5.39 9.53 -11.20
C ALA A 94 4.00 9.75 -10.60
N LYS A 95 3.83 10.83 -9.82
CA LYS A 95 2.54 11.17 -9.21
C LYS A 95 1.47 11.51 -10.23
N ILE A 96 1.81 12.18 -11.33
CA ILE A 96 0.84 12.65 -12.35
C ILE A 96 -0.07 11.52 -12.87
N PRO A 97 0.44 10.37 -13.35
CA PRO A 97 -0.41 9.26 -13.78
C PRO A 97 -1.08 8.54 -12.61
N LEU A 98 -0.47 8.50 -11.42
CA LEU A 98 -1.07 7.83 -10.26
C LEU A 98 -2.28 8.60 -9.71
N GLN A 99 -2.32 9.94 -9.84
CA GLN A 99 -3.46 10.77 -9.42
C GLN A 99 -4.78 10.38 -10.09
N TYR A 100 -4.76 9.66 -11.22
CA TYR A 100 -5.98 9.11 -11.80
C TYR A 100 -6.66 8.09 -10.89
N LEU A 101 -6.00 7.51 -9.89
CA LEU A 101 -6.61 6.62 -8.91
C LEU A 101 -7.30 7.39 -7.77
N GLU A 102 -7.00 8.69 -7.59
CA GLU A 102 -7.65 9.51 -6.56
C GLU A 102 -9.15 9.67 -6.87
N ASN A 103 -9.96 9.64 -5.82
CA ASN A 103 -11.42 9.63 -5.86
C ASN A 103 -12.05 8.40 -6.52
N LYS A 104 -11.29 7.32 -6.75
CA LYS A 104 -11.81 6.03 -7.20
C LYS A 104 -11.97 5.08 -6.04
N LYS A 105 -13.03 4.25 -6.08
CA LYS A 105 -13.17 3.16 -5.11
C LYS A 105 -12.24 2.02 -5.44
N LEU A 106 -11.67 1.44 -4.39
CA LEU A 106 -10.96 0.18 -4.47
C LEU A 106 -11.98 -0.96 -4.61
N THR A 107 -11.89 -1.74 -5.69
CA THR A 107 -12.79 -2.85 -5.96
C THR A 107 -12.16 -4.20 -5.64
N ASN A 108 -10.84 -4.27 -5.56
CA ASN A 108 -10.11 -5.49 -5.22
C ASN A 108 -8.78 -5.18 -4.54
N PHE A 109 -8.38 -6.02 -3.58
CA PHE A 109 -7.09 -6.01 -2.90
C PHE A 109 -6.60 -7.44 -2.90
N ALA A 110 -5.75 -7.80 -3.86
CA ALA A 110 -5.36 -9.17 -4.12
C ALA A 110 -3.86 -9.34 -4.04
N LEU A 111 -3.43 -10.35 -3.28
CA LEU A 111 -2.03 -10.79 -3.27
C LEU A 111 -1.87 -11.97 -4.22
N GLY A 112 -0.95 -11.82 -5.15
CA GLY A 112 -0.61 -12.83 -6.15
C GLY A 112 -0.10 -14.11 -5.50
N GLY A 113 -0.57 -15.25 -6.01
CA GLY A 113 -0.12 -16.58 -5.61
C GLY A 113 1.24 -16.96 -6.23
N ASN A 114 1.96 -17.84 -5.54
CA ASN A 114 3.32 -18.35 -5.81
C ASN A 114 4.45 -17.34 -5.56
N HIS A 115 4.72 -17.05 -4.28
CA HIS A 115 6.00 -16.54 -3.77
C HIS A 115 6.43 -15.12 -4.11
N ASN A 116 5.70 -14.42 -4.98
CA ASN A 116 6.18 -13.14 -5.51
C ASN A 116 5.63 -11.91 -4.79
N PHE A 117 4.74 -12.09 -3.80
CA PHE A 117 4.08 -11.01 -3.02
C PHE A 117 3.53 -9.84 -3.82
N LYS A 118 3.26 -10.07 -5.11
CA LYS A 118 2.68 -9.12 -6.02
C LYS A 118 1.36 -8.64 -5.43
N LEU A 119 1.26 -7.37 -5.10
CA LEU A 119 0.02 -6.78 -4.62
C LEU A 119 -0.67 -6.12 -5.81
N THR A 120 -1.89 -6.54 -6.09
CA THR A 120 -2.75 -5.97 -7.13
C THR A 120 -3.93 -5.28 -6.47
N LEU A 121 -4.02 -3.97 -6.68
CA LEU A 121 -5.14 -3.13 -6.27
C LEU A 121 -5.94 -2.80 -7.52
N SER A 122 -7.19 -3.27 -7.60
CA SER A 122 -8.09 -2.90 -8.71
C SER A 122 -9.03 -1.80 -8.24
N PHE A 123 -9.27 -0.83 -9.11
CA PHE A 123 -10.11 0.33 -8.85
C PHE A 123 -11.26 0.40 -9.87
N GLU A 124 -12.24 1.28 -9.61
CA GLU A 124 -13.23 1.67 -10.61
C GLU A 124 -12.59 2.12 -11.93
N ASP A 125 -13.37 2.06 -13.02
CA ASP A 125 -12.94 2.41 -14.38
C ASP A 125 -11.76 1.60 -14.93
N HIS A 126 -11.63 0.35 -14.47
CA HIS A 126 -10.64 -0.63 -14.98
C HIS A 126 -9.18 -0.23 -14.74
N TYR A 127 -8.91 0.61 -13.74
CA TYR A 127 -7.55 0.88 -13.30
C TYR A 127 -7.05 -0.22 -12.38
N GLU A 128 -5.79 -0.62 -12.57
CA GLU A 128 -5.11 -1.50 -11.62
C GLU A 128 -3.74 -0.95 -11.26
N LEU A 129 -3.43 -0.91 -9.96
CA LEU A 129 -2.09 -0.67 -9.46
C LEU A 129 -1.49 -2.00 -9.04
N ILE A 130 -0.43 -2.39 -9.73
CA ILE A 130 0.33 -3.59 -9.47
C ILE A 130 1.65 -3.19 -8.81
N LEU A 131 1.95 -3.80 -7.68
CA LEU A 131 3.17 -3.64 -6.91
C LEU A 131 3.94 -4.95 -6.98
N GLU A 132 5.14 -4.94 -7.56
CA GLU A 132 5.99 -6.12 -7.73
C GLU A 132 7.23 -5.98 -6.86
N PRO A 133 7.26 -6.58 -5.67
CA PRO A 133 8.40 -6.44 -4.78
C PRO A 133 9.66 -7.01 -5.40
N ASP A 134 10.79 -6.34 -5.14
CA ASP A 134 12.10 -6.83 -5.54
C ASP A 134 12.47 -8.03 -4.65
N LEU A 135 12.51 -9.21 -5.25
CA LEU A 135 12.85 -10.45 -4.55
C LEU A 135 14.35 -10.58 -4.29
N GLU A 136 15.18 -9.76 -4.94
CA GLU A 136 16.63 -9.68 -4.71
C GLU A 136 16.98 -8.69 -3.60
N ASP A 137 16.03 -7.87 -3.15
CA ASP A 137 16.24 -6.95 -2.03
C ASP A 137 16.45 -7.72 -0.71
N ASP A 138 17.69 -7.65 -0.20
CA ASP A 138 18.14 -8.28 1.03
C ASP A 138 18.12 -7.33 2.23
N SER A 139 17.55 -6.12 2.07
CA SER A 139 17.46 -5.11 3.12
C SER A 139 16.70 -5.57 4.38
N GLY A 140 15.88 -6.63 4.24
CA GLY A 140 14.99 -7.12 5.28
C GLY A 140 13.83 -6.17 5.59
N LEU A 141 13.65 -5.12 4.78
CA LEU A 141 12.55 -4.18 4.91
C LEU A 141 11.23 -4.82 4.46
N ALA A 142 10.12 -4.24 4.93
CA ALA A 142 8.80 -4.63 4.45
C ALA A 142 8.61 -4.14 3.02
N TYR A 143 8.04 -5.00 2.17
CA TYR A 143 7.61 -4.62 0.83
C TYR A 143 6.48 -3.59 0.89
N TRP A 144 5.52 -3.84 1.78
CA TRP A 144 4.46 -2.90 2.07
C TRP A 144 3.88 -3.10 3.46
N GLU A 145 3.27 -2.04 3.94
CA GLU A 145 2.63 -1.93 5.24
C GLU A 145 1.22 -1.35 5.04
N LEU A 146 0.21 -1.96 5.65
CA LEU A 146 -1.17 -1.46 5.66
C LEU A 146 -1.58 -1.11 7.09
N MET A 147 -1.68 0.18 7.39
CA MET A 147 -2.28 0.66 8.63
C MET A 147 -3.81 0.61 8.53
N MET A 148 -4.45 0.13 9.57
CA MET A 148 -5.89 -0.13 9.61
C MET A 148 -6.60 0.75 10.64
N PRO A 149 -7.93 1.00 10.50
CA PRO A 149 -8.68 1.89 11.38
C PRO A 149 -8.68 1.48 12.86
N ASN A 150 -8.46 0.20 13.15
CA ASN A 150 -8.47 -0.37 14.49
C ASN A 150 -7.09 -0.34 15.18
N GLU A 151 -6.19 0.55 14.74
CA GLU A 151 -4.83 0.68 15.26
C GLU A 151 -3.99 -0.61 15.13
N GLN A 152 -4.28 -1.41 14.11
CA GLN A 152 -3.45 -2.52 13.69
C GLN A 152 -2.64 -2.15 12.45
N ILE A 153 -1.53 -2.84 12.26
CA ILE A 153 -0.71 -2.77 11.06
C ILE A 153 -0.46 -4.18 10.53
N LEU A 154 -0.69 -4.34 9.24
CA LEU A 154 -0.33 -5.53 8.48
C LEU A 154 0.98 -5.23 7.74
N ILE A 155 1.99 -6.04 7.98
CA ILE A 155 3.34 -5.85 7.43
C ILE A 155 3.69 -7.08 6.60
N VAL A 156 4.11 -6.88 5.36
CA VAL A 156 4.52 -7.97 4.46
C VAL A 156 5.99 -7.83 4.09
N ARG A 157 6.76 -8.89 4.31
CA ARG A 157 8.23 -8.92 4.24
C ARG A 157 8.73 -10.04 3.31
N PRO A 158 10.01 -9.99 2.88
CA PRO A 158 10.66 -11.10 2.17
C PRO A 158 10.46 -12.46 2.85
N GLY A 159 10.48 -13.54 2.06
CA GLY A 159 10.49 -14.92 2.58
C GLY A 159 9.12 -15.47 2.98
N LEU A 160 8.04 -15.09 2.30
CA LEU A 160 6.66 -15.49 2.61
C LEU A 160 6.16 -15.10 4.01
N PHE A 161 6.77 -14.07 4.61
CA PHE A 161 6.41 -13.62 5.94
C PHE A 161 5.45 -12.44 5.92
N TRP A 162 4.35 -12.56 6.66
CA TRP A 162 3.51 -11.42 7.02
C TRP A 162 3.14 -11.46 8.50
N GLU A 163 2.96 -10.30 9.10
CA GLU A 163 2.47 -10.17 10.47
C GLU A 163 1.37 -9.11 10.56
N CYS A 164 0.38 -9.35 11.41
CA CYS A 164 -0.60 -8.36 11.81
C CYS A 164 -0.46 -8.14 13.33
N LYS A 165 -0.21 -6.89 13.74
CA LYS A 165 0.03 -6.52 15.14
C LYS A 165 -0.54 -5.14 15.47
N SER A 166 -0.65 -4.80 16.76
CA SER A 166 -1.00 -3.43 17.15
C SER A 166 0.14 -2.46 16.84
N ILE A 167 -0.18 -1.22 16.45
CA ILE A 167 0.81 -0.16 16.23
C ILE A 167 1.55 0.26 17.51
N HIS A 168 1.04 -0.13 18.68
CA HIS A 168 1.67 0.14 19.99
C HIS A 168 2.67 -0.95 20.39
N GLU A 169 2.76 -2.04 19.62
CA GLU A 169 3.79 -3.05 19.82
C GLU A 169 5.12 -2.58 19.22
N PRO A 170 6.26 -2.82 19.91
CA PRO A 170 7.57 -2.46 19.37
C PRO A 170 7.85 -3.16 18.01
N TYR A 171 8.58 -2.45 17.16
CA TYR A 171 9.10 -2.97 15.90
C TYR A 171 10.24 -3.97 16.11
#